data_AF-A0A959FJ70-F1
#
_entry.id   AF-A0A959FJ70-F1
#
_cell.length_a   1.000
_cell.length_b   1.000
_cell.length_c   1.000
_cell.angle_alpha   90.00
_cell.angle_beta   90.00
_cell.angle_gamma   90.00
#
_symmetry.space_group_name_H-M   'P 1'
#
loop_
_entity.id
_entity.type
_entity.pdbx_description
1 polymer ?
#
loop_
_entity_poly.entity_id
_entity_poly.type
_entity_poly.pdbx_seq_one_letter_code
_entity_poly.pdbx_strand_id
1 'polypeptide(L)' 'MSPLQRRMTLFGLTMVAVGSCIGAGIFITPSQIVGAVPHAGWVLLVWVLGGLVALTGALTFAELGALFPKAGGVYVYLKE' A
#
# COMPACT_ATOMS: atom_id res chain seq x y z
N MET A 1 1.66 -8.47 29.35
CA MET A 1 1.47 -7.61 28.16
C MET A 1 -0.02 -7.36 28.03
N SER A 2 -0.46 -6.10 27.97
CA SER A 2 -1.89 -5.79 27.82
C SER A 2 -2.37 -6.30 26.45
N PRO A 3 -3.54 -6.96 26.35
CA PRO A 3 -4.04 -7.46 25.07
C PRO A 3 -4.28 -6.30 24.09
N LEU A 4 -3.95 -6.50 22.81
CA LEU A 4 -4.20 -5.49 21.77
C LEU A 4 -5.70 -5.27 21.62
N GLN A 5 -6.15 -4.04 21.86
CA GLN A 5 -7.56 -3.68 21.75
C GLN A 5 -7.88 -3.27 20.30
N ARG A 6 -8.87 -3.93 19.67
CA ARG A 6 -9.40 -3.54 18.35
C ARG A 6 -10.23 -2.26 18.48
N ARG A 7 -9.56 -1.11 18.57
CA ARG A 7 -10.20 0.21 18.68
C ARG A 7 -10.32 0.97 17.37
N MET A 8 -9.58 0.57 16.34
CA MET A 8 -9.61 1.27 15.06
C MET A 8 -10.84 0.87 14.25
N THR A 9 -11.57 1.87 13.79
CA THR A 9 -12.67 1.67 12.84
C THR A 9 -12.12 1.39 11.45
N LEU A 10 -12.93 0.78 10.58
CA LEU A 10 -12.58 0.55 9.18
C LEU A 10 -12.15 1.85 8.50
N PHE A 11 -12.93 2.92 8.67
CA PHE A 11 -12.62 4.23 8.12
C PHE A 11 -11.27 4.76 8.60
N GLY A 12 -11.00 4.66 9.92
CA GLY A 12 -9.72 5.09 10.48
C GLY A 12 -8.53 4.32 9.90
N LEU A 13 -8.66 2.99 9.78
CA LEU A 13 -7.64 2.15 9.14
C LEU A 13 -7.42 2.51 7.67
N THR A 14 -8.50 2.74 6.92
CA THR A 14 -8.41 3.15 5.51
C THR A 14 -7.73 4.51 5.36
N MET A 15 -8.09 5.50 6.18
CA MET A 15 -7.45 6.82 6.13
C MET A 15 -5.96 6.76 6.48
N VAL A 16 -5.57 5.93 7.44
CA VAL A 16 -4.16 5.68 7.76
C VAL A 16 -3.43 5.10 6.55
N ALA A 17 -3.99 4.07 5.91
CA ALA A 17 -3.41 3.46 4.71
C ALA A 17 -3.26 4.47 3.57
N VAL A 18 -4.30 5.26 3.28
CA VAL A 18 -4.28 6.30 2.23
C VAL A 18 -3.20 7.35 2.55
N GLY A 19 -3.15 7.85 3.78
CA GLY A 19 -2.15 8.83 4.20
C GLY A 19 -0.72 8.31 4.07
N SER A 20 -0.47 7.07 4.50
CA SER A 20 0.85 6.43 4.35
C SER A 20 1.25 6.23 2.88
N CYS A 21 0.32 5.80 2.01
CA CYS A 21 0.59 5.63 0.58
C CYS A 21 0.93 6.96 -0.11
N ILE A 22 0.16 8.03 0.15
CA ILE A 22 0.41 9.34 -0.44
C ILE A 22 1.75 9.90 0.06
N GLY A 23 1.99 9.83 1.38
CA GLY A 23 3.18 10.40 2.02
C GLY A 23 4.49 9.77 1.56
N ALA A 24 4.49 8.49 1.18
CA ALA A 24 5.70 7.79 0.73
C ALA A 24 6.14 8.15 -0.69
N GLY A 25 5.21 8.51 -1.58
CA GLY A 25 5.50 8.54 -3.03
C GLY A 25 5.31 9.89 -3.73
N ILE A 26 4.26 10.65 -3.39
CA ILE A 26 3.79 11.73 -4.29
C ILE A 26 4.82 12.86 -4.49
N PHE A 27 5.70 13.09 -3.52
CA PHE A 27 6.67 14.18 -3.56
C PHE A 27 7.97 13.84 -4.32
N ILE A 28 8.29 12.56 -4.51
CA ILE A 28 9.56 12.11 -5.10
C ILE A 28 9.33 11.35 -6.41
N THR A 29 8.35 10.46 -6.45
CA THR A 29 8.12 9.57 -7.59
C THR A 29 7.84 10.30 -8.91
N PRO A 30 7.09 11.41 -8.97
CA PRO A 30 6.81 12.09 -10.24
C PRO A 30 8.06 12.61 -10.95
N SER A 31 9.02 13.19 -10.22
CA SER A 31 10.26 13.72 -10.82
C SER A 31 11.13 12.59 -11.37
N GLN A 32 11.16 11.44 -10.69
CA GLN A 32 11.84 10.24 -11.17
C GLN A 32 11.21 9.69 -12.46
N ILE A 33 9.87 9.62 -12.52
CA ILE A 33 9.16 9.15 -13.73
C ILE A 33 9.44 10.08 -14.90
N VAL A 34 9.35 11.40 -14.71
CA VAL A 34 9.62 12.38 -15.78
C VAL A 34 11.02 12.21 -16.36
N GLY A 35 12.03 11.94 -15.53
CA GLY A 35 13.40 11.70 -16.01
C GLY A 35 13.60 10.36 -16.73
N ALA A 36 12.69 9.41 -16.55
CA ALA A 36 12.76 8.07 -17.12
C ALA A 36 11.89 7.87 -18.38
N VAL A 37 11.00 8.81 -18.70
CA VAL A 37 10.09 8.71 -19.84
C VAL A 37 10.37 9.78 -20.91
N PRO A 38 10.19 9.47 -22.20
CA PRO A 38 10.51 10.41 -23.28
C PRO A 38 9.54 11.59 -23.40
N HIS A 39 8.27 11.42 -22.98
CA HIS A 39 7.25 12.47 -23.08
C HIS A 39 6.37 12.51 -21.83
N ALA A 40 5.90 13.71 -21.45
CA ALA A 40 5.06 13.92 -20.26
C ALA A 40 3.76 13.10 -20.26
N GLY A 41 3.20 12.77 -21.43
CA GLY A 41 2.00 11.92 -21.54
C GLY A 41 2.19 10.51 -20.97
N TRP A 42 3.42 9.98 -20.96
CA TRP A 42 3.72 8.66 -20.39
C TRP A 42 3.65 8.62 -18.86
N VAL A 43 3.78 9.78 -18.19
CA VAL A 43 3.80 9.85 -16.73
C VAL A 43 2.50 9.30 -16.13
N LEU A 44 1.35 9.68 -16.70
CA LEU A 44 0.05 9.20 -16.25
C LEU A 44 -0.12 7.70 -16.51
N LEU A 45 0.35 7.21 -17.66
CA LEU A 45 0.28 5.80 -18.00
C LEU A 45 1.10 4.94 -17.02
N VAL A 46 2.33 5.36 -16.71
CA VAL A 46 3.19 4.71 -15.71
C VAL A 46 2.52 4.72 -14.33
N TRP A 47 1.88 5.83 -13.96
CA TRP A 47 1.13 5.92 -12.70
C TRP A 47 -0.05 4.96 -12.64
N VAL A 48 -0.85 4.85 -13.70
CA VAL A 48 -1.97 3.91 -13.76
C VAL A 48 -1.47 2.47 -13.69
N LEU A 49 -0.44 2.11 -14.46
CA LEU A 49 0.14 0.77 -14.43
C LEU A 49 0.73 0.44 -13.05
N GLY A 50 1.47 1.36 -12.44
CA GLY A 50 1.99 1.21 -11.08
C GLY A 50 0.88 1.04 -10.05
N GLY A 51 -0.21 1.79 -10.19
CA GLY A 51 -1.41 1.64 -9.36
C GLY A 51 -2.08 0.28 -9.50
N LEU A 52 -2.17 -0.27 -10.71
CA LEU A 52 -2.70 -1.62 -10.95
C LEU A 52 -1.81 -2.69 -10.30
N VAL A 53 -0.50 -2.58 -10.43
CA VAL A 53 0.43 -3.50 -9.75
C VAL A 53 0.29 -3.39 -8.22
N ALA A 54 0.26 -2.18 -7.67
CA ALA A 54 0.04 -1.97 -6.25
C ALA A 54 -1.29 -2.54 -5.75
N LEU A 55 -2.36 -2.41 -6.54
CA LEU A 55 -3.69 -2.96 -6.22
C LEU A 55 -3.64 -4.49 -6.11
N THR A 56 -2.98 -5.18 -7.04
CA THR A 56 -2.84 -6.64 -6.96
C THR A 56 -2.13 -7.07 -5.68
N GLY A 57 -1.03 -6.41 -5.30
CA GLY A 57 -0.34 -6.68 -4.04
C GLY A 57 -1.22 -6.39 -2.81
N ALA A 58 -1.98 -5.30 -2.82
CA ALA A 58 -2.89 -4.96 -1.72
C ALA A 58 -3.99 -6.01 -1.52
N LEU A 59 -4.55 -6.55 -2.61
CA LEU A 59 -5.54 -7.64 -2.56
C LEU A 59 -4.94 -8.93 -2.00
N THR A 60 -3.73 -9.31 -2.43
CA THR A 60 -3.01 -10.46 -1.88
C THR A 60 -2.78 -10.32 -0.37
N PHE A 61 -2.35 -9.14 0.09
CA PHE A 61 -2.16 -8.89 1.52
C PHE A 61 -3.49 -8.82 2.30
N ALA A 62 -4.58 -8.38 1.67
CA ALA A 62 -5.90 -8.41 2.28
C ALA A 62 -6.38 -9.84 2.54
N GLU A 63 -6.17 -10.75 1.58
CA GLU A 63 -6.48 -12.17 1.73
C GLU A 63 -5.64 -12.83 2.83
N LEU A 64 -4.32 -12.59 2.84
CA LEU A 64 -3.43 -13.08 3.89
C LEU A 64 -3.79 -12.51 5.28
N GLY A 65 -4.15 -11.23 5.35
CA GLY A 65 -4.58 -10.58 6.58
C GLY A 65 -5.91 -11.12 7.13
N ALA A 66 -6.82 -11.54 6.24
CA ALA A 66 -8.05 -12.22 6.63
C ALA A 66 -7.78 -13.66 7.11
N LEU A 67 -6.86 -14.37 6.45
CA LEU A 67 -6.51 -15.75 6.78
C LEU A 67 -5.70 -15.87 8.08
N PHE A 68 -4.82 -14.90 8.35
CA PHE A 68 -3.99 -14.85 9.56
C PHE A 68 -4.25 -13.57 10.38
N PRO A 69 -5.36 -13.49 11.16
CA PRO A 69 -5.77 -12.28 11.88
C PRO A 69 -4.96 -12.05 13.18
N LYS A 70 -3.63 -12.09 13.08
CA LYS A 70 -2.67 -11.88 14.18
C LYS A 70 -1.83 -10.62 13.90
N ALA A 71 -1.41 -9.92 14.95
CA ALA A 71 -0.49 -8.80 14.80
C ALA A 71 0.91 -9.32 14.42
N GLY A 72 1.55 -8.68 13.43
CA GLY A 72 2.90 -9.03 12.97
C GLY A 72 3.08 -8.99 11.44
N GLY A 73 1.99 -8.87 10.67
CA GLY A 73 2.04 -8.66 9.22
C GLY A 73 2.84 -9.73 8.50
N VAL A 74 3.76 -9.32 7.62
CA VAL A 74 4.58 -10.20 6.78
C VAL A 74 5.33 -11.27 7.58
N TYR A 75 5.80 -10.94 8.79
CA TYR A 75 6.49 -11.92 9.63
C TYR A 75 5.59 -13.10 10.00
N VAL A 76 4.31 -12.85 10.28
CA VAL A 76 3.34 -13.93 10.55
C VAL A 76 3.04 -14.69 9.27
N TYR A 77 2.88 -14.00 8.14
CA TYR A 77 2.56 -14.63 6.86
C TYR A 77 3.65 -15.60 6.38
N LEU A 78 4.92 -15.34 6.70
CA LEU A 78 6.06 -16.18 6.31
C LEU A 78 6.38 -17.28 7.34
N LYS A 79 5.88 -17.15 8.57
CA LYS A 79 6.15 -18.09 9.65
C LYS A 79 5.17 -19.27 9.66
N GLU A 80 3.92 -18.99 9.30
CA GLU A 80 2.86 -20.01 9.18
C GLU A 80 3.00 -20.78 7.86
#